data_AF-A0A969DZE6-F1
#
_entry.id   AF-A0A969DZE6-F1
#
_cell.length_a   1.000
_cell.length_b   1.000
_cell.length_c   1.000
_cell.angle_alpha   90.00
_cell.angle_beta   90.00
_cell.angle_gamma   90.00
#
_symmetry.space_group_name_H-M   'P 1'
#
loop_
_entity.id
_entity.type
_entity.pdbx_description
1 polymer ?
#
loop_
_entity_poly.entity_id
_entity_poly.type
_entity_poly.pdbx_seq_one_letter_code
_entity_poly.pdbx_strand_id
1 'polypeptide(L)'
;MVAHMVHQQRQILKQSVSGLKQAQLEAAETNRLLEIRTIALRDYNQLLEQQQAELVEKNGKIAALNWKLVQVSRFLSTEGRRVLSETLSGVDSIADNTQKIINISQDLSSELNTVHEISIVIKEVSNQAKHLALQVSILAHHSRIRLGGISRAASDISVLSGQTFLAGQRMDSIARKIQERIQVLGKLANQEADVAQSLMRRFERTQAAIDALAELMEGKDKMLGKSGDQYFGKTDEISLLRKRLSQAKSAVLELESAIARKA
;
A
#
# COMPACT_ATOMS: atom_id res chain seq x y z
N MET A 1 8.35 -105.09 -40.25
CA MET A 1 8.38 -103.74 -40.86
C MET A 1 7.25 -102.83 -40.36
N VAL A 2 5.99 -103.28 -40.37
CA VAL A 2 4.83 -102.50 -39.88
C VAL A 2 4.92 -102.14 -38.38
N ALA A 3 5.40 -103.06 -37.52
CA ALA A 3 5.53 -102.81 -36.08
C ALA A 3 6.56 -101.70 -35.72
N HIS A 4 7.65 -101.57 -36.49
CA HIS A 4 8.69 -100.56 -36.25
C HIS A 4 8.20 -99.15 -36.65
N MET A 5 7.44 -99.06 -37.75
CA MET A 5 6.84 -97.82 -38.25
C MET A 5 5.74 -97.31 -37.33
N VAL A 6 4.90 -98.22 -36.78
CA VAL A 6 3.89 -97.90 -35.77
C VAL A 6 4.52 -97.46 -34.44
N HIS A 7 5.67 -98.04 -34.05
CA HIS A 7 6.39 -97.63 -32.85
C HIS A 7 7.02 -96.23 -32.99
N GLN A 8 7.60 -95.95 -34.17
CA GLN A 8 8.23 -94.68 -34.49
C GLN A 8 7.19 -93.55 -34.62
N GLN A 9 6.03 -93.81 -35.25
CA GLN A 9 4.90 -92.88 -35.25
C GLN A 9 4.35 -92.63 -33.84
N ARG A 10 4.27 -93.65 -32.98
CA ARG A 10 3.87 -93.48 -31.57
C ARG A 10 4.84 -92.61 -30.77
N GLN A 11 6.15 -92.71 -31.03
CA GLN A 11 7.15 -91.86 -30.38
C GLN A 11 7.06 -90.41 -30.84
N ILE A 12 6.90 -90.16 -32.14
CA ILE A 12 6.71 -88.81 -32.70
C ILE A 12 5.42 -88.19 -32.15
N LEU A 13 4.32 -88.95 -32.10
CA LEU A 13 3.07 -88.46 -31.52
C LEU A 13 3.23 -88.11 -30.04
N LYS A 14 3.95 -88.95 -29.27
CA LYS A 14 4.24 -88.66 -27.86
C LYS A 14 5.07 -87.39 -27.68
N GLN A 15 6.09 -87.18 -28.53
CA GLN A 15 6.93 -85.97 -28.49
C GLN A 15 6.17 -84.72 -28.93
N SER A 16 5.33 -84.79 -29.97
CA SER A 16 4.47 -83.66 -30.36
C SER A 16 3.43 -83.34 -29.28
N VAL A 17 2.84 -84.35 -28.64
CA VAL A 17 1.88 -84.14 -27.54
C VAL A 17 2.57 -83.55 -26.30
N SER A 18 3.79 -83.97 -25.98
CA SER A 18 4.55 -83.35 -24.87
C SER A 18 4.95 -81.92 -25.19
N GLY A 19 5.40 -81.64 -26.43
CA GLY A 19 5.74 -80.29 -26.89
C GLY A 19 4.53 -79.36 -26.89
N LEU A 20 3.36 -79.84 -27.33
CA LEU A 20 2.11 -79.08 -27.27
C LEU A 20 1.67 -78.81 -25.83
N LYS A 21 1.80 -79.78 -24.92
CA LYS A 21 1.52 -79.57 -23.49
C LYS A 21 2.43 -78.52 -22.88
N GLN A 22 3.71 -78.52 -23.25
CA GLN A 22 4.69 -77.57 -22.72
C GLN A 22 4.44 -76.16 -23.26
N ALA A 23 4.17 -76.02 -24.56
CA ALA A 23 3.77 -74.75 -25.17
C ALA A 23 2.44 -74.22 -24.58
N GLN A 24 1.49 -75.10 -24.27
CA GLN A 24 0.22 -74.72 -23.64
C GLN A 24 0.41 -74.22 -22.19
N LEU A 25 1.35 -74.81 -21.44
CA LEU A 25 1.72 -74.35 -20.11
C LEU A 25 2.42 -72.99 -20.15
N GLU A 26 3.40 -72.80 -21.04
CA GLU A 26 4.10 -71.52 -21.23
C GLU A 26 3.14 -70.41 -21.70
N ALA A 27 2.22 -70.72 -22.60
CA ALA A 27 1.19 -69.78 -23.04
C ALA A 27 0.24 -69.39 -21.89
N ALA A 28 -0.13 -70.35 -21.03
CA ALA A 28 -0.97 -70.08 -19.86
C ALA A 28 -0.25 -69.18 -18.83
N GLU A 29 1.05 -69.40 -18.62
CA GLU A 29 1.87 -68.61 -17.71
C GLU A 29 2.10 -67.19 -18.24
N THR A 30 2.36 -67.05 -19.54
CA THR A 30 2.50 -65.76 -20.22
C THR A 30 1.19 -64.98 -20.16
N ASN A 31 0.04 -65.63 -20.39
CA ASN A 31 -1.28 -65.01 -20.27
C ASN A 31 -1.54 -64.50 -18.85
N ARG A 32 -1.22 -65.28 -17.81
CA ARG A 32 -1.34 -64.82 -16.41
C ARG A 32 -0.49 -63.59 -16.13
N LEU A 33 0.74 -63.57 -16.61
CA LEU A 33 1.66 -62.46 -16.37
C LEU A 33 1.22 -61.19 -17.11
N LEU A 34 0.67 -61.35 -18.32
CA LEU A 34 0.03 -60.26 -19.06
C LEU A 34 -1.18 -59.71 -18.30
N GLU A 35 -2.05 -60.57 -17.77
CA GLU A 35 -3.24 -60.19 -16.99
C GLU A 35 -2.90 -59.36 -15.75
N ILE A 36 -1.89 -59.79 -15.00
CA ILE A 36 -1.37 -59.04 -13.84
C ILE A 36 -0.87 -57.66 -14.28
N ARG A 37 -0.17 -57.59 -15.41
CA ARG A 37 0.40 -56.35 -15.93
C ARG A 37 -0.66 -55.38 -16.46
N THR A 38 -1.71 -55.88 -17.12
CA THR A 38 -2.84 -55.05 -17.57
C THR A 38 -3.63 -54.49 -16.39
N ILE A 39 -3.82 -55.27 -15.32
CA ILE A 39 -4.44 -54.77 -14.07
C ILE A 39 -3.57 -53.66 -13.47
N ALA A 40 -2.27 -53.89 -13.29
CA ALA A 40 -1.36 -52.89 -12.72
C ALA A 40 -1.30 -51.58 -13.55
N LEU A 41 -1.29 -51.67 -14.88
CA LEU A 41 -1.33 -50.51 -15.77
C LEU A 41 -2.67 -49.76 -15.68
N ARG A 42 -3.77 -50.49 -15.52
CA ARG A 42 -5.10 -49.89 -15.34
C ARG A 42 -5.18 -49.11 -14.03
N ASP A 43 -4.70 -49.70 -12.93
CA ASP A 43 -4.70 -49.06 -11.62
C ASP A 43 -3.81 -47.81 -11.62
N TYR A 44 -2.64 -47.91 -12.25
CA TYR A 44 -1.73 -46.78 -12.42
C TYR A 44 -2.35 -45.65 -13.25
N ASN A 45 -3.02 -45.97 -14.36
CA ASN A 45 -3.72 -44.97 -15.18
C ASN A 45 -4.89 -44.33 -14.41
N GLN A 46 -5.63 -45.08 -13.59
CA GLN A 46 -6.68 -44.51 -12.75
C GLN A 46 -6.12 -43.54 -11.71
N LEU A 47 -4.99 -43.88 -11.08
CA LEU A 47 -4.32 -42.98 -10.14
C LEU A 47 -3.85 -41.68 -10.84
N LEU A 48 -3.26 -41.80 -12.03
CA LEU A 48 -2.87 -40.63 -12.83
C LEU A 48 -4.06 -39.75 -13.19
N GLU A 49 -5.19 -40.33 -13.61
CA GLU A 49 -6.41 -39.57 -13.90
C GLU A 49 -6.93 -38.82 -12.65
N GLN A 50 -6.87 -39.44 -11.48
CA GLN A 50 -7.27 -38.81 -10.21
C GLN A 50 -6.33 -37.64 -9.85
N GLN A 51 -5.01 -37.85 -9.92
CA GLN A 51 -4.03 -36.79 -9.66
C GLN A 51 -4.18 -35.63 -10.64
N GLN A 52 -4.45 -35.91 -11.91
CA GLN A 52 -4.66 -34.88 -12.92
C GLN A 52 -5.94 -34.08 -12.66
N ALA A 53 -7.03 -34.74 -12.27
CA ALA A 53 -8.26 -34.05 -11.87
C ALA A 53 -8.03 -33.13 -10.64
N GLU A 54 -7.31 -33.62 -9.64
CA GLU A 54 -6.98 -32.84 -8.43
C GLU A 54 -6.09 -31.62 -8.77
N LEU A 55 -5.11 -31.78 -9.65
CA LEU A 55 -4.26 -30.69 -10.12
C LEU A 55 -5.05 -29.62 -10.87
N VAL A 56 -6.00 -30.02 -11.71
CA VAL A 56 -6.89 -29.09 -12.42
C VAL A 56 -7.74 -28.30 -11.42
N GLU A 57 -8.33 -28.97 -10.43
CA GLU A 57 -9.12 -28.30 -9.39
C GLU A 57 -8.27 -27.31 -8.58
N LYS A 58 -7.07 -27.71 -8.15
CA LYS A 58 -6.13 -26.84 -7.42
C LYS A 58 -5.71 -25.64 -8.25
N ASN A 59 -5.38 -25.83 -9.52
CA ASN A 59 -5.02 -24.75 -10.43
C ASN A 59 -6.19 -23.78 -10.64
N GLY A 60 -7.42 -24.28 -10.74
CA GLY A 60 -8.63 -23.45 -10.80
C GLY A 60 -8.80 -22.57 -9.55
N LYS A 61 -8.59 -23.14 -8.36
CA LYS A 61 -8.60 -22.38 -7.09
C LYS A 61 -7.50 -21.31 -7.05
N ILE A 62 -6.28 -21.64 -7.49
CA ILE A 62 -5.16 -20.69 -7.56
C ILE A 62 -5.48 -19.53 -8.52
N ALA A 63 -6.06 -19.83 -9.69
CA ALA A 63 -6.46 -18.81 -10.66
C ALA A 63 -7.52 -17.86 -10.07
N ALA A 64 -8.55 -18.40 -9.40
CA ALA A 64 -9.59 -17.61 -8.76
C ALA A 64 -9.03 -16.70 -7.65
N LEU A 65 -8.12 -17.22 -6.81
CA LEU A 65 -7.45 -16.44 -5.77
C LEU A 65 -6.56 -15.33 -6.36
N ASN A 66 -5.79 -15.64 -7.40
CA ASN A 66 -4.96 -14.66 -8.10
C ASN A 66 -5.80 -13.55 -8.72
N TRP A 67 -6.93 -13.89 -9.35
CA TRP A 67 -7.85 -12.90 -9.88
C TRP A 67 -8.38 -11.98 -8.78
N LYS A 68 -8.82 -12.54 -7.64
CA LYS A 68 -9.28 -11.75 -6.49
C LYS A 68 -8.17 -10.84 -5.95
N LEU A 69 -6.93 -11.33 -5.88
CA LEU A 69 -5.77 -10.56 -5.45
C LEU A 69 -5.51 -9.36 -6.38
N VAL A 70 -5.60 -9.55 -7.70
CA VAL A 70 -5.47 -8.46 -8.68
C VAL A 70 -6.58 -7.42 -8.48
N GLN A 71 -7.83 -7.83 -8.30
CA GLN A 71 -8.96 -6.90 -8.08
C GLN A 71 -8.78 -6.07 -6.79
N VAL A 72 -8.45 -6.73 -5.68
CA VAL A 72 -8.21 -6.04 -4.40
C VAL A 72 -7.02 -5.09 -4.51
N SER A 73 -5.94 -5.51 -5.15
CA SER A 73 -4.75 -4.67 -5.32
C SER A 73 -5.04 -3.45 -6.20
N ARG A 74 -5.91 -3.59 -7.23
CA ARG A 74 -6.33 -2.47 -8.09
C ARG A 74 -7.12 -1.46 -7.29
N PHE A 75 -8.10 -1.94 -6.54
CA PHE A 75 -8.88 -1.11 -5.64
C PHE A 75 -7.99 -0.36 -4.65
N LEU A 76 -7.07 -1.06 -3.98
CA LEU A 76 -6.13 -0.45 -3.03
C LEU A 76 -5.18 0.56 -3.67
N SER A 77 -4.72 0.32 -4.90
CA SER A 77 -3.89 1.29 -5.63
C SER A 77 -4.67 2.56 -5.97
N THR A 78 -5.87 2.43 -6.51
CA THR A 78 -6.70 3.59 -6.87
C THR A 78 -7.10 4.39 -5.64
N GLU A 79 -7.61 3.71 -4.61
CA GLU A 79 -8.01 4.37 -3.37
C GLU A 79 -6.81 4.95 -2.62
N GLY A 80 -5.68 4.23 -2.62
CA GLY A 80 -4.42 4.70 -2.08
C GLY A 80 -3.96 6.00 -2.73
N ARG A 81 -3.98 6.09 -4.08
CA ARG A 81 -3.63 7.33 -4.81
C ARG A 81 -4.56 8.48 -4.46
N ARG A 82 -5.86 8.21 -4.36
CA ARG A 82 -6.87 9.23 -4.02
C ARG A 82 -6.60 9.81 -2.64
N VAL A 83 -6.48 8.95 -1.63
CA VAL A 83 -6.20 9.35 -0.24
C VAL A 83 -4.85 10.06 -0.14
N LEU A 84 -3.82 9.59 -0.85
CA LEU A 84 -2.51 10.22 -0.88
C LEU A 84 -2.58 11.65 -1.44
N SER A 85 -3.28 11.83 -2.56
CA SER A 85 -3.47 13.12 -3.22
C SER A 85 -4.21 14.11 -2.32
N GLU A 86 -5.30 13.68 -1.70
CA GLU A 86 -6.06 14.50 -0.75
C GLU A 86 -5.21 14.89 0.47
N THR A 87 -4.42 13.95 0.98
CA THR A 87 -3.54 14.21 2.13
C THR A 87 -2.41 15.17 1.75
N LEU A 88 -1.81 15.03 0.56
CA LEU A 88 -0.80 15.94 0.03
C LEU A 88 -1.33 17.36 -0.08
N SER A 89 -2.51 17.54 -0.68
CA SER A 89 -3.17 18.85 -0.76
C SER A 89 -3.43 19.46 0.63
N GLY A 90 -3.80 18.64 1.61
CA GLY A 90 -3.92 19.07 3.00
C GLY A 90 -2.58 19.51 3.61
N VAL A 91 -1.50 18.77 3.35
CA VAL A 91 -0.15 19.08 3.85
C VAL A 91 0.42 20.33 3.19
N ASP A 92 0.18 20.53 1.89
CA ASP A 92 0.54 21.75 1.16
C ASP A 92 -0.18 22.97 1.76
N SER A 93 -1.49 22.83 2.03
CA SER A 93 -2.28 23.88 2.67
C SER A 93 -1.77 24.21 4.08
N ILE A 94 -1.34 23.21 4.84
CA ILE A 94 -0.71 23.40 6.16
C ILE A 94 0.60 24.17 5.98
N ALA A 95 1.49 23.72 5.09
CA ALA A 95 2.78 24.38 4.86
C ALA A 95 2.62 25.86 4.46
N ASP A 96 1.69 26.16 3.55
CA ASP A 96 1.36 27.52 3.13
C ASP A 96 0.84 28.38 4.29
N ASN A 97 -0.07 27.83 5.10
CA ASN A 97 -0.62 28.53 6.26
C ASN A 97 0.45 28.78 7.33
N THR A 98 1.32 27.80 7.57
CA THR A 98 2.45 27.92 8.46
C THR A 98 3.42 29.01 7.99
N GLN A 99 3.72 29.09 6.69
CA GLN A 99 4.55 30.16 6.14
C GLN A 99 3.91 31.54 6.31
N LYS A 100 2.58 31.65 6.11
CA LYS A 100 1.85 32.91 6.38
C LYS A 100 1.95 33.31 7.86
N ILE A 101 1.81 32.35 8.78
CA ILE A 101 1.96 32.62 10.22
C ILE A 101 3.36 33.13 10.55
N ILE A 102 4.41 32.56 9.95
CA ILE A 102 5.79 33.03 10.13
C ILE A 102 5.93 34.48 9.64
N ASN A 103 5.44 34.80 8.45
CA ASN A 103 5.53 36.15 7.89
C ASN A 103 4.77 37.16 8.75
N ILE A 104 3.51 36.85 9.11
CA ILE A 104 2.69 37.69 10.00
C ILE A 104 3.39 37.90 11.34
N SER A 105 4.00 36.85 11.89
CA SER A 105 4.75 36.94 13.15
C SER A 105 5.96 37.89 13.05
N GLN A 106 6.67 37.89 11.93
CA GLN A 106 7.79 38.81 11.69
C GLN A 106 7.29 40.26 11.59
N ASP A 107 6.22 40.51 10.84
CA ASP A 107 5.61 41.83 10.68
C ASP A 107 5.15 42.40 12.03
N LEU A 108 4.37 41.62 12.80
CA LEU A 108 3.94 41.99 14.14
C LEU A 108 5.13 42.25 15.08
N SER A 109 6.22 41.48 14.96
CA SER A 109 7.40 41.74 15.79
C SER A 109 8.05 43.09 15.46
N SER A 110 8.04 43.49 14.19
CA SER A 110 8.52 44.81 13.77
C SER A 110 7.60 45.92 14.29
N GLU A 111 6.28 45.76 14.18
CA GLU A 111 5.30 46.73 14.68
C GLU A 111 5.43 46.94 16.20
N LEU A 112 5.70 45.88 16.96
CA LEU A 112 5.90 45.98 18.41
C LEU A 112 7.19 46.68 18.80
N ASN A 113 8.24 46.57 17.97
CA ASN A 113 9.45 47.38 18.17
C ASN A 113 9.14 48.87 17.98
N THR A 114 8.31 49.22 16.99
CA THR A 114 7.83 50.61 16.83
C THR A 114 7.04 51.08 18.05
N VAL A 115 6.18 50.24 18.63
CA VAL A 115 5.45 50.57 19.88
C VAL A 115 6.41 50.80 21.04
N HIS A 116 7.48 50.01 21.14
CA HIS A 116 8.53 50.19 22.13
C HIS A 116 9.24 51.55 21.96
N GLU A 117 9.64 51.91 20.74
CA GLU A 117 10.25 53.20 20.42
C GLU A 117 9.32 54.36 20.77
N ILE A 118 8.03 54.27 20.41
CA ILE A 118 7.02 55.28 20.78
C ILE A 118 6.91 55.43 22.30
N SER A 119 6.99 54.33 23.07
CA SER A 119 6.97 54.42 24.52
C SER A 119 8.19 55.13 25.09
N ILE A 120 9.37 55.02 24.46
CA ILE A 120 10.56 55.77 24.86
C ILE A 120 10.33 57.26 24.64
N VAL A 121 9.81 57.64 23.47
CA VAL A 121 9.48 59.03 23.15
C VAL A 121 8.43 59.60 24.11
N ILE A 122 7.37 58.84 24.41
CA ILE A 122 6.35 59.23 25.40
C ILE A 122 6.99 59.50 26.76
N LYS A 123 7.94 58.67 27.18
CA LYS A 123 8.67 58.86 28.44
C LYS A 123 9.48 60.15 28.45
N GLU A 124 10.20 60.43 27.38
CA GLU A 124 11.00 61.65 27.26
C GLU A 124 10.13 62.91 27.25
N VAL A 125 9.09 62.94 26.41
CA VAL A 125 8.16 64.08 26.31
C VAL A 125 7.42 64.30 27.63
N SER A 126 6.98 63.23 28.29
CA SER A 126 6.32 63.35 29.61
C SER A 126 7.27 63.97 30.63
N ASN A 127 8.51 63.49 30.72
CA ASN A 127 9.49 64.08 31.65
C ASN A 127 9.75 65.55 31.35
N GLN A 128 9.91 65.93 30.08
CA GLN A 128 10.10 67.33 29.67
C GLN A 128 8.89 68.20 30.06
N ALA A 129 7.67 67.74 29.77
CA ALA A 129 6.44 68.44 30.14
C ALA A 129 6.30 68.61 31.66
N LYS A 130 6.70 67.61 32.45
CA LYS A 130 6.73 67.67 33.91
C LYS A 130 7.74 68.70 34.42
N HIS A 131 8.94 68.73 33.85
CA HIS A 131 9.96 69.71 34.19
C HIS A 131 9.51 71.14 33.85
N LEU A 132 8.92 71.35 32.67
CA LEU A 132 8.36 72.64 32.27
C LEU A 132 7.22 73.08 33.21
N ALA A 133 6.30 72.19 33.53
CA ALA A 133 5.22 72.45 34.49
C ALA A 133 5.76 72.86 35.87
N LEU A 134 6.80 72.19 36.36
CA LEU A 134 7.44 72.55 37.62
C LEU A 134 8.08 73.95 37.54
N GLN A 135 8.82 74.25 36.46
CA GLN A 135 9.42 75.57 36.25
C GLN A 135 8.36 76.69 36.20
N VAL A 136 7.27 76.48 35.46
CA VAL A 136 6.15 77.43 35.39
C VAL A 136 5.48 77.62 36.74
N SER A 137 5.30 76.54 37.52
CA SER A 137 4.74 76.62 38.88
C SER A 137 5.62 77.45 39.80
N ILE A 138 6.94 77.24 39.76
CA ILE A 138 7.92 78.00 40.54
C ILE A 138 7.88 79.47 40.15
N LEU A 139 7.92 79.79 38.86
CA LEU A 139 7.86 81.17 38.36
C LEU A 139 6.55 81.87 38.72
N ALA A 140 5.41 81.18 38.61
CA ALA A 140 4.11 81.71 38.98
C ALA A 140 4.04 82.05 40.49
N HIS A 141 4.66 81.23 41.34
CA HIS A 141 4.72 81.44 42.77
C HIS A 141 5.67 82.60 43.17
N HIS A 142 6.77 82.80 42.44
CA HIS A 142 7.73 83.88 42.69
C HIS A 142 7.32 85.24 42.09
N SER A 143 6.32 85.26 41.21
CA SER A 143 5.86 86.51 40.60
C SER A 143 5.08 87.37 41.61
N ARG A 144 5.33 88.69 41.61
CA ARG A 144 4.60 89.66 42.47
C ARG A 144 3.14 89.89 42.03
N ILE A 145 2.70 89.24 40.95
CA ILE A 145 1.36 89.32 40.36
C ILE A 145 0.60 88.04 40.73
N ARG A 146 -0.70 88.11 41.05
CA ARG A 146 -1.49 86.92 41.37
C ARG A 146 -1.71 86.04 40.13
N LEU A 147 -0.78 85.13 39.84
CA LEU A 147 -0.83 84.17 38.72
C LEU A 147 -1.49 82.83 39.09
N GLY A 148 -2.54 82.86 39.91
CA GLY A 148 -3.19 81.64 40.41
C GLY A 148 -3.71 80.68 39.32
N GLY A 149 -4.15 81.22 38.18
CA GLY A 149 -4.56 80.43 37.02
C GLY A 149 -3.39 79.68 36.34
N ILE A 150 -2.19 80.27 36.33
CA ILE A 150 -0.99 79.68 35.72
C ILE A 150 -0.45 78.54 36.59
N SER A 151 -0.45 78.71 37.92
CA SER A 151 -0.06 77.63 38.84
C SER A 151 -1.02 76.44 38.75
N ARG A 152 -2.32 76.67 38.55
CA ARG A 152 -3.29 75.59 38.32
C ARG A 152 -3.04 74.88 37.00
N ALA A 153 -2.87 75.62 35.89
CA ALA A 153 -2.55 75.04 34.59
C ALA A 153 -1.25 74.21 34.63
N ALA A 154 -0.23 74.68 35.35
CA ALA A 154 1.01 73.94 35.52
C ALA A 154 0.83 72.64 36.34
N SER A 155 0.00 72.66 37.39
CA SER A 155 -0.39 71.45 38.10
C SER A 155 -1.10 70.45 37.19
N ASP A 156 -2.05 70.92 36.37
CA ASP A 156 -2.80 70.07 35.44
C ASP A 156 -1.86 69.44 34.38
N ILE A 157 -0.92 70.21 33.83
CA ILE A 157 0.11 69.69 32.91
C ILE A 157 0.97 68.62 33.59
N SER A 158 1.38 68.83 34.85
CA SER A 158 2.18 67.83 35.58
C SER A 158 1.41 66.54 35.83
N VAL A 159 0.10 66.62 36.11
CA VAL A 159 -0.76 65.44 36.30
C VAL A 159 -0.94 64.70 34.97
N LEU A 160 -1.28 65.42 33.90
CA LEU A 160 -1.45 64.83 32.56
C LEU A 160 -0.17 64.16 32.08
N SER A 161 0.98 64.83 32.21
CA SER A 161 2.29 64.25 31.91
C SER A 161 2.54 62.95 32.69
N GLY A 162 2.23 62.93 33.99
CA GLY A 162 2.35 61.72 34.82
C GLY A 162 1.45 60.57 34.33
N GLN A 163 0.22 60.88 33.95
CA GLN A 163 -0.72 59.90 33.39
C GLN A 163 -0.27 59.37 32.03
N THR A 164 0.21 60.25 31.14
CA THR A 164 0.75 59.91 29.82
C THR A 164 1.99 59.02 29.94
N PHE A 165 2.88 59.30 30.89
CA PHE A 165 4.03 58.45 31.19
C PHE A 165 3.61 57.03 31.62
N LEU A 166 2.64 56.93 32.54
CA LEU A 166 2.13 55.63 33.01
C LEU A 166 1.44 54.85 31.88
N ALA A 167 0.72 55.55 30.99
CA ALA A 167 0.11 54.94 29.81
C ALA A 167 1.18 54.37 28.87
N GLY A 168 2.24 55.14 28.59
CA GLY A 168 3.39 54.67 27.80
C GLY A 168 4.03 53.41 28.39
N GLN A 169 4.32 53.40 29.70
CA GLN A 169 4.87 52.21 30.36
C GLN A 169 3.97 50.97 30.25
N ARG A 170 2.65 51.15 30.36
CA ARG A 170 1.70 50.04 30.20
C ARG A 170 1.69 49.53 28.76
N MET A 171 1.73 50.41 27.76
CA MET A 171 1.83 50.03 26.35
C MET A 171 3.08 49.21 26.09
N ASP A 172 4.24 49.66 26.56
CA ASP A 172 5.51 48.94 26.41
C ASP A 172 5.49 47.57 27.10
N SER A 173 4.93 47.48 28.31
CA SER A 173 4.79 46.19 29.00
C SER A 173 3.89 45.21 28.24
N ILE A 174 2.80 45.68 27.64
CA ILE A 174 1.92 44.86 26.80
C ILE A 174 2.66 44.44 25.53
N ALA A 175 3.35 45.38 24.87
CA ALA A 175 4.08 45.11 23.64
C ALA A 175 5.12 44.00 23.83
N ARG A 176 5.90 44.06 24.91
CA ARG A 176 6.87 43.01 25.26
C ARG A 176 6.22 41.64 25.48
N LYS A 177 5.08 41.58 26.17
CA LYS A 177 4.32 40.33 26.36
C LYS A 177 3.79 39.76 25.04
N ILE A 178 3.36 40.61 24.11
CA ILE A 178 2.92 40.15 22.78
C ILE A 178 4.14 39.65 21.98
N GLN A 179 5.29 40.32 22.08
CA GLN A 179 6.52 39.91 21.42
C GLN A 179 6.98 38.51 21.86
N GLU A 180 6.93 38.21 23.16
CA GLU A 180 7.21 36.86 23.68
C GLU A 180 6.26 35.81 23.07
N ARG A 181 4.96 36.12 22.98
CA ARG A 181 3.96 35.20 22.40
C ARG A 181 4.18 34.98 20.91
N ILE A 182 4.56 36.01 20.16
CA ILE A 182 4.90 35.92 18.74
C ILE A 182 6.12 35.04 18.51
N GLN A 183 7.15 35.16 19.37
CA GLN A 183 8.32 34.28 19.27
C GLN A 183 7.97 32.81 19.50
N VAL A 184 7.07 32.52 20.45
CA VAL A 184 6.56 31.16 20.67
C VAL A 184 5.77 30.69 19.43
N LEU A 185 4.89 31.53 18.89
CA LEU A 185 4.11 31.22 17.69
C LEU A 185 5.01 30.92 16.48
N GLY A 186 6.04 31.74 16.24
CA GLY A 186 6.99 31.53 15.16
C GLY A 186 7.79 30.23 15.30
N LYS A 187 8.16 29.83 16.53
CA LYS A 187 8.81 28.55 16.80
C LYS A 187 7.89 27.36 16.51
N LEU A 188 6.63 27.43 16.96
CA LEU A 188 5.63 26.39 16.68
C LEU A 188 5.38 26.25 15.18
N ALA A 189 5.25 27.38 14.48
CA ALA A 189 5.10 27.38 13.03
C ALA A 189 6.31 26.72 12.33
N ASN A 190 7.54 27.07 12.70
CA ASN A 190 8.72 26.39 12.13
C ASN A 190 8.73 24.87 12.36
N GLN A 191 8.31 24.41 13.54
CA GLN A 191 8.18 22.98 13.83
C GLN A 191 7.11 22.31 12.95
N GLU A 192 5.98 22.96 12.72
CA GLU A 192 4.94 22.45 11.81
C GLU A 192 5.43 22.39 10.36
N ALA A 193 6.22 23.37 9.91
CA ALA A 193 6.83 23.37 8.57
C ALA A 193 7.78 22.18 8.39
N ASP A 194 8.61 21.88 9.39
CA ASP A 194 9.52 20.73 9.38
C ASP A 194 8.73 19.40 9.31
N VAL A 195 7.63 19.30 10.06
CA VAL A 195 6.73 18.14 10.04
C VAL A 195 6.07 17.99 8.67
N ALA A 196 5.54 19.06 8.09
CA ALA A 196 4.94 19.04 6.75
C ALA A 196 5.96 18.59 5.69
N GLN A 197 7.19 19.10 5.73
CA GLN A 197 8.25 18.71 4.80
C GLN A 197 8.69 17.24 4.98
N SER A 198 8.72 16.75 6.22
CA SER A 198 8.95 15.33 6.51
C SER A 198 7.82 14.46 5.95
N LEU A 199 6.57 14.89 6.09
CA LEU A 199 5.40 14.19 5.55
C LEU A 199 5.44 14.15 4.02
N MET A 200 5.73 15.26 3.34
CA MET A 200 5.92 15.29 1.88
C MET A 200 6.92 14.22 1.40
N ARG A 201 8.10 14.14 2.02
CA ARG A 201 9.11 13.11 1.68
C ARG A 201 8.63 11.68 1.92
N ARG A 202 7.77 11.45 2.92
CA ARG A 202 7.16 10.14 3.16
C ARG A 202 6.11 9.82 2.10
N PHE A 203 5.35 10.81 1.65
CA PHE A 203 4.37 10.63 0.58
C PHE A 203 5.01 10.26 -0.75
N GLU A 204 6.16 10.85 -1.11
CA GLU A 204 6.91 10.46 -2.31
C GLU A 204 7.24 8.95 -2.32
N ARG A 205 7.66 8.41 -1.16
CA ARG A 205 7.96 6.97 -1.01
C ARG A 205 6.71 6.11 -1.12
N THR A 206 5.62 6.54 -0.49
CA THR A 206 4.33 5.83 -0.56
C THR A 206 3.77 5.84 -1.98
N GLN A 207 3.90 6.96 -2.69
CA GLN A 207 3.52 7.08 -4.10
C GLN A 207 4.29 6.08 -4.97
N ALA A 208 5.61 6.02 -4.83
CA ALA A 208 6.44 5.05 -5.54
C ALA A 208 6.05 3.58 -5.24
N ALA A 209 5.68 3.27 -4.00
CA ALA A 209 5.20 1.93 -3.63
C ALA A 209 3.86 1.59 -4.29
N ILE A 210 2.94 2.56 -4.38
CA ILE A 210 1.65 2.39 -5.07
C ILE A 210 1.85 2.27 -6.60
N ASP A 211 2.80 3.01 -7.17
CA ASP A 211 3.21 2.90 -8.57
C ASP A 211 3.76 1.50 -8.88
N ALA A 212 4.67 0.99 -8.06
CA ALA A 212 5.21 -0.36 -8.21
C ALA A 212 4.11 -1.45 -8.08
N LEU A 213 3.14 -1.25 -7.17
CA LEU A 213 1.99 -2.14 -7.05
C LEU A 213 1.13 -2.13 -8.33
N ALA A 214 0.93 -0.96 -8.93
CA ALA A 214 0.18 -0.81 -10.19
C ALA A 214 0.84 -1.54 -11.36
N GLU A 215 2.16 -1.41 -11.52
CA GLU A 215 2.92 -2.09 -12.57
C GLU A 215 2.87 -3.63 -12.43
N LEU A 216 3.03 -4.14 -11.20
CA LEU A 216 2.93 -5.58 -10.93
C LEU A 216 1.56 -6.15 -11.30
N MET A 217 0.50 -5.36 -11.17
CA MET A 217 -0.85 -5.77 -11.55
C MET A 217 -1.07 -5.80 -13.05
N GLU A 218 -0.55 -4.81 -13.79
CA GLU A 218 -0.62 -4.83 -15.27
C GLU A 218 0.16 -6.03 -15.84
N GLY A 219 1.30 -6.37 -15.25
CA GLY A 219 2.07 -7.57 -15.61
C GLY A 219 1.29 -8.87 -15.36
N LYS A 220 0.60 -8.98 -14.21
CA LYS A 220 -0.19 -10.17 -13.87
C LYS A 220 -1.49 -10.30 -14.67
N ASP A 221 -2.14 -9.20 -15.02
CA ASP A 221 -3.40 -9.23 -15.79
C ASP A 221 -3.16 -9.74 -17.23
N LYS A 222 -2.02 -9.37 -17.84
CA LYS A 222 -1.58 -9.90 -19.15
C LYS A 222 -1.26 -11.40 -19.13
N MET A 223 -0.80 -11.92 -17.99
CA MET A 223 -0.54 -13.35 -17.80
C MET A 223 -1.84 -14.13 -17.56
N LEU A 224 -2.74 -13.61 -16.73
CA LEU A 224 -4.01 -14.27 -16.38
C LEU A 224 -5.01 -14.29 -17.55
N GLY A 225 -5.05 -13.25 -18.37
CA GLY A 225 -5.87 -13.21 -19.59
C GLY A 225 -5.47 -14.26 -20.64
N LYS A 226 -4.21 -14.72 -20.65
CA LYS A 226 -3.74 -15.80 -21.54
C LYS A 226 -3.95 -17.20 -20.94
N SER A 227 -3.91 -17.33 -19.61
CA SER A 227 -4.11 -18.63 -18.96
C SER A 227 -5.59 -19.01 -18.85
N GLY A 228 -6.52 -18.07 -18.72
CA GLY A 228 -7.97 -18.36 -18.65
C GLY A 228 -8.50 -19.18 -19.83
N ASP A 229 -8.21 -18.76 -21.06
CA ASP A 229 -8.67 -19.47 -22.27
C ASP A 229 -7.92 -20.80 -22.51
N GLN A 230 -6.64 -20.87 -22.11
CA GLN A 230 -5.81 -22.06 -22.33
C GLN A 230 -6.16 -23.24 -21.40
N TYR A 231 -6.78 -23.00 -20.25
CA TYR A 231 -7.23 -24.06 -19.35
C TYR A 231 -8.63 -24.58 -19.70
N PHE A 232 -9.53 -23.74 -20.23
CA PHE A 232 -10.85 -24.20 -20.68
C PHE A 232 -10.79 -25.00 -21.99
N GLY A 233 -9.91 -24.65 -22.93
CA GLY A 233 -9.72 -25.41 -24.18
C GLY A 233 -9.08 -26.80 -24.02
N LYS A 234 -8.28 -27.02 -22.96
CA LYS A 234 -7.67 -28.34 -22.67
C LYS A 234 -8.66 -29.36 -22.12
N THR A 235 -9.79 -28.92 -21.58
CA THR A 235 -10.88 -29.81 -21.14
C THR A 235 -11.48 -30.59 -22.31
N ASP A 236 -11.51 -29.99 -23.51
CA ASP A 236 -12.00 -30.63 -24.74
C ASP A 236 -10.99 -31.61 -25.36
N GLU A 237 -9.69 -31.32 -25.28
CA GLU A 237 -8.65 -32.28 -25.70
C GLU A 237 -8.60 -33.50 -24.76
N ILE A 238 -8.77 -33.29 -23.46
CA ILE A 238 -8.81 -34.38 -22.47
C ILE A 238 -10.09 -35.22 -22.66
N SER A 239 -11.24 -34.61 -22.96
CA SER A 239 -12.48 -35.35 -23.25
C SER A 239 -12.37 -36.16 -24.55
N LEU A 240 -11.71 -35.61 -25.57
CA LEU A 240 -11.40 -36.29 -26.83
C LEU A 240 -10.43 -37.46 -26.64
N LEU A 241 -9.39 -37.29 -25.82
CA LEU A 241 -8.45 -38.36 -25.47
C LEU A 241 -9.12 -39.47 -24.66
N ARG A 242 -10.01 -39.13 -23.71
CA ARG A 242 -10.79 -40.11 -22.94
C ARG A 242 -11.73 -40.93 -23.82
N LYS A 243 -12.36 -40.27 -24.81
CA LYS A 243 -13.21 -40.94 -25.80
C LYS A 243 -12.41 -41.89 -26.68
N ARG A 244 -11.23 -41.47 -27.17
CA ARG A 244 -10.32 -42.32 -27.96
C ARG A 244 -9.79 -43.50 -27.16
N LEU A 245 -9.47 -43.31 -25.89
CA LEU A 245 -8.98 -44.38 -25.00
C LEU A 245 -10.09 -45.41 -24.71
N SER A 246 -11.33 -44.95 -24.50
CA SER A 246 -12.51 -45.82 -24.36
C SER A 246 -12.76 -46.65 -25.63
N GLN A 247 -12.65 -46.03 -26.80
CA GLN A 247 -12.78 -46.71 -28.09
C GLN A 247 -11.68 -47.75 -28.31
N ALA A 248 -10.42 -47.41 -28.00
CA ALA A 248 -9.30 -48.34 -28.08
C ALA A 248 -9.50 -49.53 -27.13
N LYS A 249 -10.01 -49.30 -25.92
CA LYS A 249 -10.31 -50.36 -24.95
C LYS A 249 -11.42 -51.30 -25.43
N SER A 250 -12.47 -50.77 -26.07
CA SER A 250 -13.54 -51.58 -26.67
C SER A 250 -13.00 -52.47 -27.80
N ALA A 251 -12.14 -51.91 -28.67
CA ALA A 251 -11.55 -52.65 -29.77
C ALA A 251 -10.63 -53.79 -29.29
N VAL A 252 -9.89 -53.58 -28.20
CA VAL A 252 -9.05 -54.63 -27.58
C VAL A 252 -9.91 -55.74 -26.99
N LEU A 253 -10.99 -55.41 -26.27
CA LEU A 253 -11.91 -56.41 -25.72
C LEU A 253 -12.62 -57.23 -26.82
N GLU A 254 -12.98 -56.60 -27.94
CA GLU A 254 -13.54 -57.29 -29.09
C GLU A 254 -12.52 -58.25 -29.72
N LEU A 255 -11.26 -57.83 -29.87
CA LEU A 255 -10.18 -58.69 -30.37
C LEU A 255 -9.92 -59.87 -29.45
N GLU A 256 -9.87 -59.65 -28.14
CA GLU A 256 -9.72 -60.72 -27.14
C GLU A 256 -10.90 -61.71 -27.20
N SER A 257 -12.13 -61.22 -27.37
CA SER A 257 -13.31 -62.07 -27.53
C SER A 257 -13.31 -62.87 -28.85
N ALA A 258 -12.76 -62.29 -29.92
CA ALA A 258 -12.65 -62.94 -31.23
C ALA A 258 -11.58 -64.03 -31.24
N ILE A 259 -10.49 -63.82 -30.49
CA ILE A 259 -9.44 -64.82 -30.27
C ILE A 259 -9.98 -65.97 -29.41
N ALA A 260 -10.73 -65.67 -28.33
CA ALA A 260 -11.36 -66.67 -27.47
C ALA A 260 -12.44 -67.52 -28.16
N ARG A 261 -13.06 -67.02 -29.24
CA ARG A 261 -14.03 -67.78 -30.07
C ARG A 261 -13.41 -68.62 -31.17
N LYS A 262 -12.10 -68.45 -31.44
CA LYS A 262 -11.35 -69.18 -32.48
C LYS A 262 -10.39 -70.23 -31.93
N ALA A 263 -10.27 -70.33 -30.61
CA ALA A 263 -9.60 -71.43 -29.90
C ALA A 263 -10.63 -72.47 -29.46
#